data_AF-A0A418HJT8-F1
#
_entry.id   AF-A0A418HJT8-F1
#
_cell.length_a   1.000
_cell.length_b   1.000
_cell.length_c   1.000
_cell.angle_alpha   90.00
_cell.angle_beta   90.00
_cell.angle_gamma   90.00
#
_symmetry.space_group_name_H-M   'P 1'
#
loop_
_entity.id
_entity.type
_entity.pdbx_description
1 polymer ?
#
loop_
_entity_poly.entity_id
_entity_poly.type
_entity_poly.pdbx_seq_one_letter_code
_entity_poly.pdbx_strand_id
1 'polypeptide(L)' 'KFNGGESIKITSTDASGNKSDEAVVEVKDTTPPVAPTVSEVTSESTQVTGTGEPGSTVKVELPDGTELTGVADDQGNY' A
#
# COMPACT_ATOMS: atom_id res chain seq x y z
N LYS A 1 5.13 12.86 10.63
CA LYS A 1 5.28 12.58 9.18
C LYS A 1 3.86 12.38 8.64
N PHE A 2 3.56 12.82 7.42
CA PHE A 2 2.28 12.49 6.77
C PHE A 2 2.24 11.02 6.34
N ASN A 3 1.04 10.44 6.29
CA ASN A 3 0.84 9.03 5.96
C ASN A 3 0.33 8.82 4.52
N GLY A 4 -0.12 9.89 3.84
CA GLY A 4 -0.82 9.79 2.57
C GLY A 4 -2.34 9.82 2.76
N GLY A 5 -3.04 10.37 1.77
CA GLY A 5 -4.49 10.59 1.82
C GLY A 5 -4.92 11.82 2.61
N GLU A 6 -4.01 12.51 3.30
CA GLU A 6 -4.34 13.77 3.98
C GLU A 6 -4.45 14.94 3.00
N SER A 7 -5.26 15.94 3.34
CA SER A 7 -5.32 17.23 2.64
C SER A 7 -4.73 18.33 3.51
N ILE A 8 -3.75 19.06 2.98
CA ILE A 8 -3.11 20.20 3.65
C ILE A 8 -3.69 21.49 3.08
N LYS A 9 -4.12 22.39 3.97
CA LYS A 9 -4.62 23.72 3.63
C LYS A 9 -3.58 24.77 4.00
N ILE A 10 -3.22 25.63 3.04
CA ILE A 10 -2.20 26.66 3.20
C ILE A 10 -2.83 28.02 2.89
N THR A 11 -2.62 28.99 3.79
CA THR A 11 -2.99 30.39 3.60
C THR A 11 -1.87 31.27 4.13
N SER A 12 -1.74 32.48 3.59
CA SER A 12 -0.82 33.50 4.09
C SER A 12 -1.58 34.75 4.50
N THR A 13 -1.08 35.46 5.50
CA THR A 13 -1.62 36.77 5.93
C THR A 13 -0.49 37.80 5.88
N ASP A 14 -0.73 38.96 5.26
CA ASP A 14 0.25 40.04 5.23
C ASP A 14 0.30 40.85 6.54
N ALA A 15 1.22 41.80 6.65
CA ALA A 15 1.40 42.63 7.86
C ALA A 15 0.21 43.59 8.14
N SER A 16 -0.64 43.85 7.14
CA SER A 16 -1.86 44.65 7.27
C SER A 16 -3.09 43.79 7.60
N GLY A 17 -2.94 42.46 7.63
CA GLY A 17 -3.99 41.51 7.98
C GLY A 17 -4.78 40.95 6.80
N ASN A 18 -4.37 41.22 5.54
CA ASN A 18 -5.06 40.65 4.38
C ASN A 18 -4.68 39.17 4.23
N LYS A 19 -5.68 38.31 4.08
CA LYS A 19 -5.51 36.86 3.93
C LYS A 19 -5.58 36.45 2.46
N SER A 20 -4.72 35.54 2.03
CA SER A 20 -4.79 34.92 0.71
C SER A 20 -5.98 33.96 0.58
N ASP A 21 -6.27 33.57 -0.65
CA ASP A 21 -7.07 32.37 -0.91
C ASP A 21 -6.37 31.10 -0.38
N GLU A 22 -7.16 30.05 -0.18
CA GLU A 22 -6.67 28.74 0.28
C GLU A 22 -6.02 27.96 -0.87
N ALA A 23 -4.79 27.50 -0.65
CA ALA A 23 -4.17 26.46 -1.46
C ALA A 23 -4.37 25.10 -0.77
N VAL A 24 -4.77 24.09 -1.54
CA VAL A 24 -4.95 22.72 -1.05
C VAL A 24 -3.95 21.80 -1.74
N VAL A 25 -3.27 20.97 -0.95
CA VAL A 25 -2.35 19.93 -1.44
C VAL A 25 -2.77 18.59 -0.87
N GLU A 26 -3.00 17.62 -1.74
CA GLU A 26 -3.19 16.23 -1.33
C GLU A 26 -1.84 15.58 -1.08
N VAL A 27 -1.72 14.90 0.06
CA VAL A 27 -0.54 14.11 0.36
C VAL A 27 -0.69 12.76 -0.32
N LYS A 28 0.17 12.49 -1.30
CA LYS A 28 0.21 11.19 -1.94
C LYS A 28 0.79 10.14 -0.99
N ASP A 29 0.13 8.99 -0.87
CA ASP A 29 0.74 7.82 -0.24
C ASP A 29 1.82 7.25 -1.17
N THR A 30 3.03 7.10 -0.62
CA THR A 30 4.19 6.50 -1.29
C THR A 30 4.80 5.38 -0.46
N THR A 31 4.11 4.92 0.58
CA THR A 31 4.57 3.84 1.45
C THR A 31 4.30 2.51 0.74
N PRO A 32 5.33 1.72 0.40
CA PRO A 32 5.12 0.41 -0.19
C PRO A 32 4.48 -0.54 0.84
N PRO A 33 3.71 -1.55 0.38
CA PRO A 33 3.22 -2.57 1.28
C PRO A 33 4.38 -3.37 1.87
N VAL A 34 4.14 -3.98 3.03
CA VAL A 34 5.11 -4.91 3.61
C VAL A 34 5.28 -6.11 2.68
N ALA A 35 6.54 -6.52 2.46
CA ALA A 35 6.82 -7.68 1.61
C ALA A 35 6.10 -8.93 2.16
N PRO A 36 5.44 -9.72 1.30
CA PRO A 36 4.77 -10.92 1.76
C PRO A 36 5.78 -11.98 2.21
N THR A 37 5.36 -12.86 3.10
CA THR A 37 6.11 -14.06 3.51
C THR A 37 5.46 -15.29 2.92
N VAL A 38 6.26 -16.32 2.62
CA VAL A 38 5.77 -17.57 2.06
C VAL A 38 6.03 -18.71 3.04
N SER A 39 5.04 -19.60 3.19
CA SER A 39 5.21 -20.86 3.91
C SER A 39 6.12 -21.81 3.13
N GLU A 40 6.58 -22.88 3.76
CA GLU A 40 7.37 -23.89 3.04
C GLU A 40 6.59 -24.46 1.85
N VAL A 41 7.25 -24.51 0.68
CA VAL A 41 6.74 -25.11 -0.54
C VAL A 41 7.64 -26.26 -0.93
N THR A 42 7.06 -27.43 -1.16
CA THR A 42 7.76 -28.67 -1.55
C THR A 42 7.25 -29.17 -2.89
N SER A 43 7.87 -30.22 -3.44
CA SER A 43 7.39 -30.86 -4.69
C SER A 43 5.98 -31.44 -4.58
N GLU A 44 5.52 -31.72 -3.36
CA GLU A 44 4.19 -32.28 -3.09
C GLU A 44 3.14 -31.19 -2.79
N SER A 45 3.56 -29.92 -2.73
CA SER A 45 2.67 -28.80 -2.45
C SER A 45 1.74 -28.55 -3.63
N THR A 46 0.44 -28.45 -3.35
CA THR A 46 -0.59 -28.12 -4.35
C THR A 46 -1.05 -26.66 -4.27
N GLN A 47 -0.56 -25.91 -3.28
CA GLN A 47 -0.92 -24.54 -3.00
C GLN A 47 0.31 -23.78 -2.49
N VAL A 48 0.31 -22.46 -2.70
CA VAL A 48 1.27 -21.52 -2.12
C VAL A 48 0.51 -20.68 -1.11
N THR A 49 0.91 -20.73 0.15
CA THR A 49 0.28 -19.97 1.23
C THR A 49 1.28 -19.06 1.90
N GLY A 50 0.81 -17.95 2.46
CA GLY A 50 1.68 -16.98 3.10
C GLY A 50 0.95 -15.90 3.85
N THR A 51 1.69 -14.85 4.22
CA THR A 51 1.11 -13.65 4.81
C THR A 51 1.55 -12.39 4.07
N GLY A 52 0.64 -11.46 3.87
CA GLY A 52 0.87 -10.14 3.27
C GLY A 52 0.11 -9.07 4.03
N GLU A 53 0.22 -7.82 3.56
CA GLU A 53 -0.60 -6.74 4.12
C GLU A 53 -2.08 -6.97 3.76
N PRO A 54 -3.03 -6.90 4.70
CA PRO A 54 -4.45 -7.09 4.43
C PRO A 54 -4.95 -6.24 3.25
N GLY A 55 -5.69 -6.87 2.33
CA GLY A 55 -6.20 -6.23 1.12
C GLY A 55 -5.15 -5.97 0.02
N SER A 56 -3.87 -6.25 0.26
CA SER A 56 -2.84 -6.15 -0.78
C SER A 56 -2.96 -7.31 -1.78
N THR A 57 -2.60 -7.02 -3.04
CA THR A 57 -2.48 -8.05 -4.08
C THR A 57 -1.14 -8.75 -3.96
N VAL A 58 -1.16 -10.06 -3.80
CA VAL A 58 0.02 -10.92 -3.82
C VAL A 58 0.14 -11.57 -5.19
N LYS A 59 1.33 -11.48 -5.77
CA LYS A 59 1.68 -12.12 -7.05
C LYS A 59 2.73 -13.19 -6.79
N VAL A 60 2.48 -14.40 -7.28
CA VAL A 60 3.40 -15.53 -7.24
C VAL A 60 3.76 -15.90 -8.68
N GLU A 61 5.06 -15.92 -8.98
CA GLU A 61 5.58 -16.37 -10.28
C GLU A 61 6.17 -17.77 -10.10
N LEU A 62 5.63 -18.75 -10.81
CA LEU A 62 6.11 -20.12 -10.80
C LEU A 62 7.34 -20.28 -11.73
N PRO A 63 8.16 -21.33 -11.55
CA PRO A 63 9.37 -21.52 -12.36
C PRO A 63 9.13 -21.68 -13.88
N ASP A 64 7.93 -22.06 -14.28
CA ASP A 64 7.52 -22.14 -15.70
C ASP A 64 7.04 -20.80 -16.28
N GLY A 65 7.06 -19.72 -15.47
CA GLY A 65 6.61 -18.38 -15.81
C GLY A 65 5.12 -18.15 -15.59
N THR A 66 4.37 -19.13 -15.07
CA THR A 66 2.96 -18.94 -14.74
C THR A 66 2.82 -17.96 -13.56
N GLU A 67 1.93 -16.97 -13.70
CA GLU A 67 1.63 -16.01 -12.64
C GLU A 67 0.30 -16.36 -11.95
N LEU A 68 0.34 -16.45 -10.63
CA LEU A 68 -0.84 -16.57 -9.77
C LEU A 68 -1.04 -15.26 -9.00
N THR A 69 -2.28 -14.85 -8.81
CA THR A 69 -2.62 -13.67 -8.02
C THR A 69 -3.62 -14.02 -6.94
N GLY A 70 -3.37 -13.55 -5.73
CA GLY A 70 -4.29 -13.61 -4.58
C GLY A 70 -4.43 -12.24 -3.94
N VAL A 71 -5.46 -12.08 -3.12
CA VAL A 71 -5.60 -10.91 -2.24
C VAL A 71 -5.48 -11.41 -0.82
N ALA A 72 -4.58 -10.80 -0.04
CA ALA A 72 -4.46 -11.12 1.37
C ALA A 72 -5.76 -10.73 2.09
N ASP A 73 -6.31 -11.66 2.88
CA ASP A 73 -7.54 -11.43 3.62
C ASP A 73 -7.35 -10.38 4.74
N ASP A 74 -8.42 -10.09 5.50
CA ASP A 74 -8.38 -9.10 6.59
C ASP A 74 -7.39 -9.46 7.71
N GLN A 75 -6.93 -10.71 7.77
CA GLN A 75 -5.89 -11.20 8.70
C GLN A 75 -4.51 -11.27 8.05
N GLY A 76 -4.41 -10.95 6.76
CA GLY A 76 -3.17 -10.98 5.99
C GLY A 76 -2.86 -12.33 5.35
N ASN A 77 -3.73 -13.35 5.43
CA ASN A 77 -3.45 -14.66 4.83
C ASN A 77 -3.78 -14.67 3.33
N TYR A 78 -2.99 -15.38 2.54
CA TYR A 78 -3.26 -15.65 1.13
C TYR A 78 -2.86 -17.08 0.74
#